data_AF-A0A7J9LF51-F1
#
_entry.id   AF-A0A7J9LF51-F1
#
_cell.length_a   1.000
_cell.length_b   1.000
_cell.length_c   1.000
_cell.angle_alpha   90.00
_cell.angle_beta   90.00
_cell.angle_gamma   90.00
#
_symmetry.space_group_name_H-M   'P 1'
#
loop_
_entity.id
_entity.type
_entity.pdbx_description
1 polymer ?
#
loop_
_entity_poly.entity_id
_entity_poly.type
_entity_poly.pdbx_seq_one_letter_code
_entity_poly.pdbx_strand_id
1 'polypeptide(L)'
;FNLLLHAFLWLALATTVFSLSPKFYDKVCHQALPAIKKVVEAAVHREPRMGASLLRLHFHDCFVNVGGPTWNVGLGRRESIITSRALAEMPSHQH
;
A
#
# COMPACT_ATOMS: atom_id res chain seq x y z
N PHE A 1 44.42 13.41 -15.37
CA PHE A 1 44.02 12.59 -14.21
C PHE A 1 43.06 13.35 -13.29
N ASN A 2 43.44 14.50 -12.73
CA ASN A 2 42.55 15.34 -11.88
C ASN A 2 41.25 15.79 -12.55
N LEU A 3 41.28 16.17 -13.83
CA LEU A 3 40.07 16.61 -14.55
C LEU A 3 39.00 15.51 -14.66
N LEU A 4 39.45 14.26 -14.87
CA LEU A 4 38.57 13.09 -14.94
C LEU A 4 38.01 12.74 -13.56
N LEU A 5 38.81 12.87 -12.51
CA LEU A 5 38.38 12.70 -11.11
C LEU A 5 37.31 13.72 -10.71
N HIS A 6 37.48 14.99 -11.07
CA HIS A 6 36.48 16.02 -10.82
C HIS A 6 35.22 15.81 -11.66
N ALA A 7 35.35 15.43 -12.93
CA ALA A 7 34.20 15.10 -13.77
C ALA A 7 33.37 13.94 -13.21
N PHE A 8 34.04 12.92 -12.67
CA PHE A 8 33.38 11.79 -12.00
C PHE A 8 32.71 12.21 -10.69
N LEU A 9 33.34 13.11 -9.92
CA LEU A 9 32.78 13.67 -8.69
C LEU A 9 31.52 14.52 -8.95
N TRP A 10 31.51 15.33 -10.02
CA TRP A 10 30.33 16.10 -10.43
C TRP A 10 29.21 15.20 -10.97
N LEU A 11 29.55 14.14 -11.70
CA LEU A 11 28.59 13.18 -12.22
C LEU A 11 27.91 12.36 -11.09
N ALA A 12 28.67 12.00 -10.05
CA ALA A 12 28.15 11.27 -8.90
C ALA A 12 27.18 12.14 -8.05
N LEU A 13 27.40 13.45 -7.98
CA LEU A 13 26.54 14.39 -7.26
C LEU A 13 25.19 14.64 -7.96
N ALA A 14 25.09 14.30 -9.25
CA ALA A 14 23.89 14.51 -10.07
C ALA A 14 22.89 13.32 -10.03
N THR A 15 22.99 12.43 -9.05
CA THR A 15 21.99 11.38 -8.83
C THR A 15 20.68 12.03 -8.38
N THR A 16 19.85 12.42 -9.35
CA THR A 16 18.56 13.04 -9.08
C THR A 16 17.64 12.04 -8.39
N VAL A 17 17.15 12.41 -7.21
CA VAL A 17 16.01 11.74 -6.58
C VAL A 17 14.76 12.09 -7.38
N PHE A 18 14.09 11.11 -7.96
CA PHE A 18 12.84 11.35 -8.67
C PHE A 18 11.74 11.57 -7.64
N SER A 19 11.29 12.82 -7.49
CA SER A 19 10.31 13.21 -6.49
C SER A 19 8.91 13.30 -7.11
N LEU A 20 7.92 12.65 -6.47
CA LEU A 20 6.52 12.79 -6.86
C LEU A 20 6.01 14.19 -6.52
N SER A 21 5.23 14.78 -7.44
CA SER A 21 4.56 16.05 -7.21
C SER A 21 3.05 15.86 -7.10
N PRO A 22 2.38 16.42 -6.06
CA PRO A 22 0.93 16.34 -5.92
C PRO A 22 0.17 17.07 -7.06
N LYS A 23 0.85 17.97 -7.79
CA LYS A 23 0.27 18.77 -8.87
C LYS A 23 0.58 18.23 -10.27
N PHE A 24 1.12 17.02 -10.37
CA PHE A 24 1.54 16.42 -11.64
C PHE A 24 0.43 16.43 -12.69
N TYR A 25 -0.82 16.17 -12.29
CA TYR A 25 -1.96 16.11 -13.20
C TYR A 25 -2.67 17.45 -13.44
N ASP A 26 -2.32 18.54 -12.74
CA ASP A 26 -3.04 19.82 -12.84
C ASP A 26 -3.07 20.38 -14.27
N LYS A 27 -2.02 20.12 -15.05
CA LYS A 27 -1.87 20.62 -16.43
C LYS A 27 -2.30 19.62 -17.51
N VAL A 28 -2.35 18.33 -17.19
CA VAL A 28 -2.71 17.27 -18.13
C VAL A 28 -4.17 16.89 -18.01
N CYS A 29 -4.64 16.69 -16.77
CA CYS A 29 -6.02 16.35 -16.45
C CYS A 29 -6.38 16.87 -15.05
N HIS A 30 -6.79 18.15 -15.00
CA HIS A 30 -7.19 18.82 -13.76
C HIS A 30 -8.35 18.12 -13.02
N GLN A 31 -9.15 17.31 -13.72
CA GLN A 31 -10.27 16.58 -13.12
C GLN A 31 -9.90 15.18 -12.60
N ALA A 32 -8.66 14.72 -12.80
CA ALA A 32 -8.26 13.38 -12.37
C ALA A 32 -8.47 13.16 -10.86
N LEU A 33 -7.87 14.00 -10.02
CA LEU A 33 -7.98 13.92 -8.56
C LEU A 33 -9.44 14.11 -8.07
N PRO A 34 -10.18 15.15 -8.51
CA PRO A 34 -11.60 15.31 -8.15
C PRO A 34 -12.49 14.12 -8.56
N ALA A 35 -12.30 13.58 -9.75
CA ALA A 35 -13.10 12.46 -10.25
C ALA A 35 -12.83 11.19 -9.45
N ILE A 36 -11.56 10.86 -9.21
CA ILE A 36 -11.16 9.70 -8.40
C ILE A 36 -11.73 9.83 -6.98
N LYS A 37 -11.59 11.01 -6.36
CA LYS A 37 -12.14 11.27 -5.02
C LYS A 37 -13.64 11.01 -4.97
N LYS A 38 -14.41 11.54 -5.92
CA LYS A 38 -15.86 11.35 -5.99
C LYS A 38 -16.25 9.86 -6.09
N VAL A 39 -15.54 9.11 -6.93
CA VAL A 39 -15.81 7.67 -7.11
C VAL A 39 -15.47 6.88 -5.85
N VAL A 40 -14.33 7.16 -5.22
CA VAL A 40 -13.91 6.49 -3.98
C VAL A 40 -14.87 6.79 -2.84
N GLU A 41 -15.28 8.06 -2.67
CA GLU A 41 -16.25 8.46 -1.65
C GLU A 41 -17.60 7.75 -1.85
N ALA A 42 -18.11 7.69 -3.09
CA ALA A 42 -19.34 6.97 -3.40
C ALA A 42 -19.22 5.45 -3.10
N ALA A 43 -18.09 4.84 -3.43
CA ALA A 43 -17.84 3.43 -3.17
C ALA A 43 -17.76 3.12 -1.66
N VAL A 44 -17.06 3.96 -0.89
CA VAL A 44 -16.95 3.80 0.57
C VAL A 44 -18.27 4.08 1.27
N HIS A 45 -19.05 5.06 0.79
CA HIS A 45 -20.37 5.35 1.33
C HIS A 45 -21.34 4.19 1.11
N ARG A 46 -21.28 3.55 -0.07
CA ARG A 46 -22.07 2.35 -0.37
C ARG A 46 -21.64 1.16 0.48
N GLU A 47 -20.34 0.95 0.64
CA GLU A 47 -19.77 -0.16 1.40
C GLU A 47 -18.56 0.31 2.22
N PRO A 48 -18.70 0.53 3.55
CA PRO A 48 -17.63 1.09 4.38
C PRO A 48 -16.34 0.26 4.37
N ARG A 49 -16.46 -1.06 4.17
CA ARG A 49 -15.31 -1.98 4.08
C ARG A 49 -14.41 -1.71 2.87
N MET A 50 -14.93 -1.08 1.82
CA MET A 50 -14.15 -0.74 0.61
C MET A 50 -12.96 0.17 0.90
N GLY A 51 -13.08 1.07 1.89
CA GLY A 51 -11.96 1.95 2.28
C GLY A 51 -10.75 1.15 2.77
N ALA A 52 -11.00 0.15 3.63
CA ALA A 52 -9.95 -0.74 4.11
C ALA A 52 -9.38 -1.63 3.00
N SER A 53 -10.22 -2.12 2.08
CA SER A 53 -9.79 -2.91 0.93
C SER A 53 -8.87 -2.11 -0.02
N LEU A 54 -9.23 -0.87 -0.33
CA LEU A 54 -8.42 0.03 -1.16
C LEU A 54 -7.08 0.36 -0.50
N LEU A 55 -7.07 0.60 0.81
CA LEU A 55 -5.84 0.82 1.57
C LEU A 55 -4.92 -0.42 1.54
N ARG A 56 -5.50 -1.61 1.75
CA ARG A 56 -4.75 -2.87 1.65
C ARG A 56 -4.17 -3.10 0.25
N LEU A 57 -4.94 -2.78 -0.80
CA LEU A 57 -4.49 -2.88 -2.17
C LEU A 57 -3.30 -1.94 -2.44
N HIS A 58 -3.40 -0.68 -2.01
CA HIS A 58 -2.30 0.27 -2.14
C HIS A 58 -1.02 -0.22 -1.45
N PHE A 59 -1.15 -0.75 -0.23
CA PHE A 59 -0.01 -1.35 0.45
C PHE A 59 0.55 -2.54 -0.30
N HIS A 60 -0.29 -3.44 -0.82
CA HIS A 60 0.17 -4.59 -1.59
C HIS A 60 0.95 -4.18 -2.85
N ASP A 61 0.46 -3.18 -3.59
CA ASP A 61 1.13 -2.66 -4.80
C ASP A 61 2.48 -2.00 -4.47
N CYS A 62 2.58 -1.31 -3.34
CA CYS A 62 3.84 -0.70 -2.90
C CYS A 62 4.82 -1.72 -2.30
N PHE A 63 4.34 -2.76 -1.61
CA PHE A 63 5.20 -3.70 -0.87
C PHE A 63 5.74 -4.86 -1.71
N VAL A 64 5.13 -5.17 -2.87
CA VAL A 64 5.63 -6.23 -3.78
C VAL A 64 7.09 -5.99 -4.19
N ASN A 65 7.51 -4.73 -4.30
CA ASN A 65 8.90 -4.38 -4.63
C ASN A 65 9.90 -4.51 -3.46
N VAL A 66 9.44 -4.63 -2.21
CA VAL A 66 10.30 -4.61 -1.01
C VAL A 66 10.58 -6.01 -0.47
N GLY A 67 10.00 -7.07 -1.06
CA GLY A 67 10.23 -8.45 -0.61
C GLY A 67 9.93 -8.61 0.87
N GLY A 68 8.66 -8.46 1.24
CA GLY A 68 8.23 -8.58 2.63
C GLY A 68 8.69 -9.88 3.30
N PRO A 69 8.78 -9.92 4.65
CA PRO A 69 9.25 -11.08 5.37
C PRO A 69 8.44 -12.34 5.00
N THR A 70 9.14 -13.43 4.71
CA THR A 70 8.53 -14.75 4.50
C THR A 70 8.52 -15.50 5.83
N TRP A 71 7.38 -16.10 6.18
CA TRP A 71 7.27 -17.00 7.33
C TRP A 71 6.67 -18.33 6.90
N ASN A 72 7.16 -19.41 7.52
CA ASN A 72 6.60 -20.74 7.32
C ASN A 72 5.26 -20.84 8.03
N VAL A 73 4.21 -21.20 7.28
CA VAL A 73 2.88 -21.48 7.83
C VAL A 73 2.80 -22.95 8.21
N GLY A 74 2.65 -23.24 9.50
CA GLY A 74 2.38 -24.59 9.97
C GLY A 74 1.06 -25.13 9.39
N LEU A 75 1.14 -26.25 8.67
CA LEU A 75 -0.01 -26.96 8.11
C LEU A 75 -0.48 -28.06 9.09
N GLY A 76 -1.69 -28.59 8.88
CA GLY A 76 -2.23 -29.69 9.70
C GLY A 76 -3.51 -29.37 10.48
N ARG A 77 -4.05 -28.16 10.31
CA ARG A 77 -5.40 -27.84 10.76
C ARG A 77 -6.40 -28.74 10.03
N ARG A 78 -7.20 -29.50 10.77
CA ARG A 78 -8.34 -30.24 10.23
C ARG A 78 -9.61 -29.41 10.41
N GLU A 79 -10.52 -29.53 9.45
CA GLU A 79 -11.83 -28.91 9.56
C GLU A 79 -12.61 -29.53 10.73
N SER A 80 -13.32 -28.69 11.48
CA SER A 80 -14.24 -29.17 12.51
C SER A 80 -15.53 -29.65 11.84
N ILE A 81 -16.01 -30.83 12.24
CA ILE A 81 -17.31 -31.37 11.80
C ILE A 81 -18.46 -30.64 12.53
N ILE A 82 -18.15 -29.87 13.57
CA ILE A 82 -19.12 -29.26 14.47
C ILE A 82 -18.81 -27.76 14.60
N THR A 83 -19.83 -26.92 14.42
CA THR A 83 -19.74 -25.46 14.66
C THR A 83 -20.37 -25.16 16.01
N SER A 84 -19.63 -24.58 16.95
CA SER A 84 -20.14 -24.19 18.27
C SER A 84 -19.95 -22.68 18.50
N ARG A 85 -21.01 -21.99 18.95
CA ARG A 85 -20.94 -20.56 19.30
C ARG A 85 -19.97 -20.31 20.46
N ALA A 86 -19.91 -21.22 21.43
CA ALA A 86 -19.04 -21.10 22.59
C ALA A 86 -17.53 -21.04 22.27
N LEU A 87 -17.10 -21.53 21.09
CA LEU A 87 -15.70 -21.44 20.64
C LEU A 87 -15.44 -20.25 19.72
N ALA A 88 -16.48 -19.57 19.25
CA ALA A 88 -16.38 -18.38 18.39
C ALA A 88 -16.37 -17.06 19.19
N GLU A 89 -16.61 -17.13 20.51
CA GLU A 89 -16.53 -15.97 21.40
C GLU A 89 -15.06 -15.57 21.57
N MET A 90 -14.66 -14.50 20.89
CA MET A 90 -13.38 -13.85 21.13
C MET A 90 -13.38 -13.22 22.53
N PRO A 91 -12.28 -13.29 23.29
CA PRO A 91 -12.23 -12.66 24.61
C PRO A 91 -12.50 -11.16 24.46
N SER A 92 -13.59 -10.69 25.07
CA SER A 92 -13.85 -9.26 25.20
C SER A 92 -12.80 -8.66 26.12
N HIS A 93 -12.14 -7.60 25.66
CA HIS A 93 -11.25 -6.79 26.49
C HIS A 93 -12.07 -6.24 27.67
N GLN A 94 -11.92 -6.83 28.87
CA GLN A 94 -12.46 -6.22 30.07
C GLN A 94 -11.61 -4.98 30.38
N HIS A 95 -12.31 -3.88 30.59
CA HIS A 95 -11.77 -2.56 30.83
C HIS A 95 -11.51 -2.34 32.32
#